data_AF-A0A7G6A6W4-F1
#
_entry.id   AF-A0A7G6A6W4-F1
#
_cell.length_a   1.000
_cell.length_b   1.000
_cell.length_c   1.000
_cell.angle_alpha   90.00
_cell.angle_beta   90.00
_cell.angle_gamma   90.00
#
_symmetry.space_group_name_H-M   'P 1'
#
loop_
_entity.id
_entity.type
_entity.pdbx_description
1 polymer ?
#
loop_
_entity_poly.entity_id
_entity_poly.type
_entity_poly.pdbx_seq_one_letter_code
_entity_poly.pdbx_strand_id
1 'polypeptide(L)'
;MRPLAAAPAAPSGTPVACVETDAFAAGDARRFETRLAPLDLGTRQTRLTVPFQEVTSYMVYLPSQGSKEAADRRVAQLQEQGVTSFFVVQGDSPMKWAISLGVFKSDAAAHAEVANLAKKGVQGVRILPRGPQTQRFAYRFRGIDTGIRASIVEAGRNMPAAVLHICK
;
A
#
# COMPACT_ATOMS: atom_id res chain seq x y z
N MET A 1 23.35 -47.57 -30.37
CA MET A 1 23.73 -46.99 -29.06
C MET A 1 22.85 -45.77 -28.81
N ARG A 2 21.91 -45.83 -27.85
CA ARG A 2 21.13 -44.65 -27.41
C ARG A 2 21.92 -44.00 -26.27
N PRO A 3 22.28 -42.70 -26.33
CA PRO A 3 22.86 -42.03 -25.18
C PRO A 3 21.78 -41.89 -24.11
N LEU A 4 22.13 -42.30 -22.88
CA LEU A 4 21.31 -42.11 -21.69
C LEU A 4 21.39 -40.63 -21.33
N ALA A 5 20.27 -39.92 -21.42
CA ALA A 5 20.17 -38.53 -20.97
C ALA A 5 20.45 -38.49 -19.46
N ALA A 6 21.44 -37.70 -19.06
CA ALA A 6 21.76 -37.46 -17.66
C ALA A 6 20.58 -36.78 -16.96
N ALA A 7 20.11 -37.36 -15.87
CA ALA A 7 19.10 -36.75 -15.01
C ALA A 7 19.63 -35.42 -14.44
N PRO A 8 18.80 -34.37 -14.33
CA PRO A 8 19.22 -33.12 -13.70
C PRO A 8 19.59 -33.39 -12.23
N ALA A 9 20.77 -32.93 -11.84
CA ALA A 9 21.30 -33.07 -10.48
C ALA A 9 20.30 -32.49 -9.46
N ALA A 10 19.97 -33.29 -8.45
CA ALA A 10 19.16 -32.84 -7.32
C ALA A 10 19.89 -31.71 -6.56
N PRO A 11 19.16 -30.69 -6.08
CA PRO A 11 19.77 -29.60 -5.31
C PRO A 11 20.41 -30.17 -4.04
N SER A 12 21.74 -30.11 -3.98
CA SER A 12 22.56 -30.59 -2.86
C SER A 12 22.75 -29.45 -1.85
N GLY A 13 21.67 -29.10 -1.15
CA GLY A 13 21.72 -28.07 -0.11
C GLY A 13 20.60 -28.26 0.91
N THR A 14 20.81 -27.74 2.12
CA THR A 14 19.79 -27.79 3.17
C THR A 14 18.51 -27.09 2.67
N PRO A 15 17.35 -27.76 2.72
CA PRO A 15 16.11 -27.16 2.25
C PRO A 15 15.79 -25.94 3.11
N VAL A 16 15.54 -24.81 2.45
CA VAL A 16 15.02 -23.62 3.11
C VAL A 16 13.51 -23.76 3.18
N ALA A 17 12.95 -23.45 4.35
CA ALA A 17 11.51 -23.27 4.53
C ALA A 17 10.96 -22.18 3.59
N CYS A 18 9.64 -22.05 3.53
CA CYS A 18 9.00 -20.99 2.75
C CYS A 18 9.55 -19.61 3.15
N VAL A 19 10.03 -18.83 2.17
CA VAL A 19 10.44 -17.44 2.37
C VAL A 19 9.69 -16.52 1.43
N GLU A 20 9.44 -15.28 1.85
CA GLU A 20 8.77 -14.27 1.05
C GLU A 20 9.40 -12.90 1.19
N THR A 21 9.26 -12.09 0.14
CA THR A 21 9.69 -10.70 0.13
C THR A 21 8.61 -9.79 0.69
N ASP A 22 8.98 -8.56 1.03
CA ASP A 22 8.02 -7.47 1.14
C ASP A 22 7.41 -7.11 -0.24
N ALA A 23 6.40 -6.24 -0.22
CA ALA A 23 5.69 -5.86 -1.44
C ALA A 23 6.43 -4.75 -2.21
N PHE A 24 6.89 -5.07 -3.41
CA PHE A 24 7.54 -4.15 -4.34
C PHE A 24 6.53 -3.22 -5.03
N ALA A 25 6.93 -1.97 -5.29
CA ALA A 25 6.24 -1.15 -6.29
C ALA A 25 6.39 -1.78 -7.68
N ALA A 26 5.45 -1.53 -8.59
CA ALA A 26 5.42 -2.19 -9.91
C ALA A 26 6.73 -2.08 -10.71
N GLY A 27 7.41 -0.92 -10.65
CA GLY A 27 8.69 -0.71 -11.31
C GLY A 27 9.83 -1.55 -10.74
N ASP A 28 9.93 -1.62 -9.41
CA ASP A 28 10.96 -2.40 -8.72
C ASP A 28 10.71 -3.90 -8.84
N ALA A 29 9.44 -4.30 -8.81
CA ALA A 29 8.99 -5.68 -9.04
C ALA A 29 9.51 -6.20 -10.38
N ARG A 30 9.35 -5.42 -11.46
CA ARG A 30 9.86 -5.78 -12.79
C ARG A 30 11.38 -5.93 -12.80
N ARG A 31 12.11 -5.03 -12.12
CA ARG A 31 13.57 -5.10 -12.01
C ARG A 31 14.02 -6.35 -11.25
N PHE A 32 13.33 -6.68 -10.17
CA PHE A 32 13.61 -7.88 -9.37
C PHE A 32 13.34 -9.16 -10.17
N GLU A 33 12.20 -9.24 -10.89
CA GLU A 33 11.88 -10.35 -11.79
C GLU A 33 12.95 -10.56 -12.87
N THR A 34 13.45 -9.48 -13.48
CA THR A 34 14.54 -9.57 -14.47
C THR A 34 15.83 -10.15 -13.87
N ARG A 35 16.15 -9.83 -12.60
CA ARG A 35 17.34 -10.38 -11.92
C ARG A 35 17.15 -11.84 -11.48
N LEU A 36 15.91 -12.27 -11.24
CA LEU A 36 15.57 -13.65 -10.90
C LEU A 36 15.46 -14.57 -12.12
N ALA A 37 15.17 -14.03 -13.30
CA ALA A 37 14.99 -14.82 -14.52
C ALA A 37 16.11 -15.86 -14.79
N PRO A 38 17.41 -15.56 -14.55
CA PRO A 38 18.48 -16.56 -14.74
C PRO A 38 18.45 -17.74 -13.76
N LEU A 39 17.73 -17.63 -12.63
CA LEU A 39 17.65 -18.68 -11.61
C LEU A 39 16.63 -19.78 -11.96
N ASP A 40 15.79 -19.55 -12.99
CA ASP A 40 14.77 -20.48 -13.49
C ASP A 40 13.99 -21.17 -12.35
N LEU A 41 13.37 -20.34 -11.50
CA LEU A 41 12.72 -20.83 -10.29
C LEU A 41 11.42 -21.59 -10.59
N GLY A 42 10.81 -21.38 -11.75
CA GLY A 42 9.59 -22.06 -12.17
C GLY A 42 8.50 -22.04 -11.09
N THR A 43 7.98 -23.22 -10.74
CA THR A 43 6.92 -23.38 -9.72
C THR A 43 7.38 -23.08 -8.29
N ARG A 44 8.70 -22.93 -8.05
CA ARG A 44 9.26 -22.56 -6.75
C ARG A 44 9.05 -21.08 -6.42
N GLN A 45 8.70 -20.25 -7.42
CA GLN A 45 8.37 -18.84 -7.25
C GLN A 45 6.86 -18.62 -7.45
N THR A 46 6.24 -17.90 -6.53
CA THR A 46 4.85 -17.43 -6.63
C THR A 46 4.82 -15.92 -6.48
N ARG A 47 4.16 -15.24 -7.42
CA ARG A 47 3.92 -13.80 -7.37
C ARG A 47 2.59 -13.52 -6.67
N LEU A 48 2.63 -12.71 -5.63
CA LEU A 48 1.47 -12.30 -4.83
C LEU A 48 1.15 -10.84 -5.15
N THR A 49 -0.07 -10.58 -5.61
CA THR A 49 -0.56 -9.21 -5.80
C THR A 49 -1.10 -8.69 -4.48
N VAL A 50 -0.51 -7.62 -3.97
CA VAL A 50 -0.90 -6.95 -2.74
C VAL A 50 -1.56 -5.62 -3.10
N PRO A 51 -2.86 -5.42 -2.79
CA PRO A 51 -3.48 -4.11 -2.99
C PRO A 51 -2.77 -3.09 -2.09
N PHE A 52 -2.45 -1.93 -2.67
CA PHE A 52 -1.78 -0.86 -1.95
C PHE A 52 -2.42 0.48 -2.31
N GLN A 53 -2.78 1.26 -1.30
CA GLN A 53 -3.23 2.62 -1.53
C GLN A 53 -2.03 3.55 -1.47
N GLU A 54 -1.68 4.15 -2.60
CA GLU A 54 -0.68 5.20 -2.61
C GLU A 54 -1.31 6.46 -2.04
N VAL A 55 -0.92 6.87 -0.84
CA VAL A 55 -1.44 8.08 -0.21
C VAL A 55 -0.72 9.28 -0.78
N THR A 56 -1.37 9.98 -1.70
CA THR A 56 -0.84 11.18 -2.36
C THR A 56 -1.44 12.47 -1.81
N SER A 57 -2.53 12.37 -1.05
CA SER A 57 -3.18 13.50 -0.39
C SER A 57 -3.96 13.06 0.85
N TYR A 58 -4.27 14.02 1.71
CA TYR A 58 -4.99 13.84 2.96
C TYR A 58 -6.15 14.82 2.97
N MET A 59 -7.37 14.29 2.94
CA MET A 59 -8.57 15.11 3.02
C MET A 59 -8.99 15.25 4.48
N VAL A 60 -9.05 16.48 4.97
CA VAL A 60 -9.60 16.80 6.28
C VAL A 60 -11.10 17.01 6.09
N TYR A 61 -11.94 16.25 6.80
CA TYR A 61 -13.37 16.28 6.58
C TYR A 61 -14.18 15.96 7.84
N LEU A 62 -15.45 16.35 7.83
CA LEU A 62 -16.46 15.90 8.78
C LEU A 62 -17.30 14.79 8.14
N PRO A 63 -17.46 13.63 8.80
CA PRO A 63 -18.29 12.55 8.31
C PRO A 63 -19.74 12.98 8.09
N SER A 64 -20.36 12.41 7.06
CA SER A 64 -21.79 12.56 6.80
C SER A 64 -22.62 12.09 7.99
N GLN A 65 -23.67 12.85 8.29
CA GLN A 65 -24.67 12.51 9.31
C GLN A 65 -25.94 11.89 8.69
N GLY A 66 -25.90 11.55 7.39
CA GLY A 66 -26.96 10.81 6.70
C GLY A 66 -28.05 11.65 6.03
N SER A 67 -28.12 12.97 6.28
CA SER A 67 -29.10 13.85 5.62
C SER A 67 -28.51 15.22 5.25
N LYS A 68 -29.17 15.90 4.31
CA LYS A 68 -28.80 17.25 3.88
C LYS A 68 -28.97 18.25 5.02
N GLU A 69 -30.08 18.16 5.76
CA GLU A 69 -30.39 19.04 6.89
C GLU A 69 -29.34 18.92 8.00
N ALA A 70 -28.80 17.71 8.22
CA ALA A 70 -27.72 17.51 9.18
C ALA A 70 -26.39 18.13 8.70
N ALA A 71 -26.10 18.08 7.40
CA ALA A 71 -24.95 18.77 6.83
C ALA A 71 -25.12 20.30 6.90
N ASP A 72 -26.30 20.83 6.55
CA ASP A 72 -26.59 22.27 6.58
C ASP A 72 -26.46 22.83 8.01
N ARG A 73 -26.96 22.11 9.03
CA ARG A 73 -26.74 22.47 10.44
C ARG A 73 -25.26 22.50 10.81
N ARG A 74 -24.49 21.53 10.33
CA ARG A 74 -23.06 21.48 10.62
C ARG A 74 -22.29 22.58 9.91
N VAL A 75 -22.70 22.95 8.69
CA VAL A 75 -22.20 24.12 7.96
C VAL A 75 -22.46 25.42 8.72
N ALA A 76 -23.68 25.62 9.22
CA ALA A 76 -24.00 26.80 10.02
C ALA A 76 -23.08 26.91 11.26
N GLN A 77 -22.87 25.79 11.96
CA GLN A 77 -21.96 25.75 13.10
C GLN A 77 -20.50 26.05 12.73
N LEU A 78 -20.03 25.57 11.57
CA LEU A 78 -18.69 25.89 11.07
C LEU A 78 -18.54 27.39 10.81
N GLN A 79 -19.57 28.03 10.23
CA GLN A 79 -19.56 29.47 9.96
C GLN A 79 -19.53 30.28 11.27
N GLU A 80 -20.31 29.90 12.27
CA GLU A 80 -20.29 30.50 13.62
C GLU A 80 -18.90 30.37 14.28
N GLN A 81 -18.18 29.29 14.01
CA GLN A 81 -16.82 29.03 14.48
C GLN A 81 -15.74 29.71 13.63
N GLY A 82 -16.12 30.56 12.67
CA GLY A 82 -15.20 31.29 11.79
C GLY A 82 -14.49 30.39 10.77
N VAL A 83 -15.11 29.27 10.39
CA VAL A 83 -14.65 28.38 9.32
C VAL A 83 -15.49 28.65 8.08
N THR A 84 -14.91 29.35 7.12
CA THR A 84 -15.56 29.72 5.85
C THR A 84 -15.07 28.91 4.66
N SER A 85 -13.95 28.17 4.82
CA SER A 85 -13.41 27.29 3.78
C SER A 85 -13.89 25.85 4.01
N PHE A 86 -15.01 25.51 3.38
CA PHE A 86 -15.55 24.16 3.42
C PHE A 86 -16.30 23.83 2.12
N PHE A 87 -16.47 22.54 1.85
CA PHE A 87 -17.24 22.05 0.70
C PHE A 87 -18.10 20.86 1.12
N VAL A 88 -19.41 20.95 0.91
CA VAL A 88 -20.33 19.83 1.14
C VAL A 88 -20.27 18.88 -0.06
N VAL A 89 -19.96 17.61 0.19
CA VAL A 89 -19.93 16.57 -0.84
C VAL A 89 -21.36 16.22 -1.24
N GLN A 90 -21.73 16.50 -2.49
CA GLN A 90 -23.09 16.27 -3.00
C GLN A 90 -23.21 15.04 -3.91
N GLY A 91 -22.08 14.44 -4.32
CA GLY A 91 -22.09 13.29 -5.22
C GLY A 91 -22.69 12.04 -4.57
N ASP A 92 -23.36 11.20 -5.37
CA ASP A 92 -23.85 9.88 -4.98
C ASP A 92 -22.70 8.93 -4.70
N SER A 93 -22.14 9.09 -3.51
CA SER A 93 -21.03 8.32 -2.96
C SER A 93 -21.32 8.04 -1.50
N PRO A 94 -20.62 7.07 -0.86
CA PRO A 94 -20.72 6.86 0.59
C PRO A 94 -20.38 8.11 1.43
N MET A 95 -19.75 9.12 0.81
CA MET A 95 -19.43 10.40 1.42
C MET A 95 -20.47 11.49 1.15
N LYS A 96 -21.63 11.18 0.58
CA LYS A 96 -22.70 12.15 0.38
C LYS A 96 -23.05 12.83 1.70
N TRP A 97 -23.09 14.16 1.71
CA TRP A 97 -23.27 15.03 2.88
C TRP A 97 -22.09 15.10 3.86
N ALA A 98 -20.92 14.55 3.51
CA ALA A 98 -19.69 14.87 4.22
C ALA A 98 -19.26 16.31 3.93
N ILE A 99 -18.57 16.95 4.88
CA ILE A 99 -18.06 18.32 4.72
C ILE A 99 -16.54 18.27 4.62
N SER A 100 -16.00 18.56 3.45
CA SER A 100 -14.57 18.74 3.24
C SER A 100 -14.12 20.07 3.85
N LEU A 101 -13.06 20.06 4.64
CA LEU A 101 -12.44 21.23 5.26
C LEU A 101 -11.06 21.54 4.64
N GLY A 102 -10.61 20.72 3.69
CA GLY A 102 -9.36 20.93 2.97
C GLY A 102 -8.74 19.63 2.48
N VAL A 103 -7.86 19.73 1.49
CA VAL A 103 -7.04 18.61 1.00
C VAL A 103 -5.58 19.03 1.03
N PHE A 104 -4.77 18.23 1.72
CA PHE A 104 -3.35 18.51 1.98
C PHE A 104 -2.47 17.47 1.31
N LYS A 105 -1.26 17.87 0.91
CA LYS A 105 -0.29 16.95 0.28
C LYS A 105 0.52 16.12 1.30
N SER A 106 0.53 16.54 2.56
CA SER A 106 1.27 15.86 3.63
C SER A 106 0.37 15.58 4.84
N ASP A 107 0.67 14.50 5.54
CA ASP A 107 -0.03 14.08 6.75
C ASP A 107 0.08 15.13 7.86
N ALA A 108 1.29 15.69 8.03
CA ALA A 108 1.58 16.73 9.01
C ALA A 108 0.75 17.99 8.79
N ALA A 109 0.55 18.43 7.54
CA ALA A 109 -0.28 19.59 7.24
C ALA A 109 -1.77 19.32 7.52
N ALA A 110 -2.25 18.11 7.23
CA ALA A 110 -3.62 17.72 7.57
C ALA A 110 -3.84 17.69 9.10
N HIS A 111 -2.89 17.15 9.87
CA HIS A 111 -2.95 17.15 11.33
C HIS A 111 -2.90 18.56 11.92
N ALA A 112 -2.06 19.44 11.35
CA ALA A 112 -2.02 20.85 11.76
C ALA A 112 -3.37 21.54 11.54
N GLU A 113 -4.04 21.28 10.41
CA GLU A 113 -5.36 21.83 10.14
C GLU A 113 -6.41 21.29 11.11
N VAL A 114 -6.41 19.98 11.40
CA VAL A 114 -7.30 19.39 12.42
C VAL A 114 -7.10 20.07 13.77
N ALA A 115 -5.86 20.32 14.18
CA ALA A 115 -5.55 21.02 15.42
C ALA A 115 -6.04 22.49 15.41
N ASN A 116 -5.93 23.17 14.27
CA ASN A 116 -6.45 24.54 14.10
C ASN A 116 -7.98 24.58 14.18
N LEU A 117 -8.66 23.64 13.54
CA LEU A 117 -10.12 23.49 13.59
C LEU A 117 -10.60 23.16 15.01
N ALA A 118 -9.86 22.31 15.74
CA ALA A 118 -10.15 21.99 17.13
C ALA A 118 -10.06 23.24 18.04
N LYS A 119 -9.08 24.12 17.83
CA LYS A 119 -8.96 25.40 18.56
C LYS A 119 -10.14 26.35 18.29
N LYS A 120 -10.76 26.26 17.11
CA LYS A 120 -11.98 26.99 16.75
C LYS A 120 -13.26 26.35 17.30
N GLY A 121 -13.16 25.22 18.01
CA GLY A 121 -14.30 24.49 18.56
C GLY A 121 -14.94 23.49 17.60
N VAL A 122 -14.32 23.23 16.44
CA VAL A 122 -14.81 22.21 15.49
C VAL A 122 -14.44 20.83 16.02
N GLN A 123 -15.44 20.00 16.28
CA GLN A 123 -15.24 18.63 16.78
C GLN A 123 -15.50 17.59 15.69
N GLY A 124 -15.04 16.35 15.89
CA GLY A 124 -15.37 15.23 15.00
C GLY A 124 -14.73 15.28 13.60
N VAL A 125 -13.73 16.14 13.41
CA VAL A 125 -12.94 16.21 12.17
C VAL A 125 -12.10 14.94 12.04
N ARG A 126 -12.06 14.37 10.84
CA ARG A 126 -11.28 13.18 10.50
C ARG A 126 -10.36 13.48 9.33
N ILE A 127 -9.30 12.69 9.23
CA ILE A 127 -8.37 12.69 8.09
C ILE A 127 -8.63 11.43 7.28
N LEU A 128 -8.90 11.61 5.99
CA LEU A 128 -9.02 10.53 5.02
C LEU A 128 -7.80 10.56 4.10
N PRO A 129 -6.87 9.59 4.23
CA PRO A 129 -5.83 9.36 3.24
C PRO A 129 -6.47 9.05 1.87
N ARG A 130 -6.03 9.76 0.83
CA ARG A 130 -6.53 9.64 -0.54
C ARG A 130 -5.39 9.41 -1.50
N GLY A 131 -5.68 8.64 -2.54
CA GLY A 131 -4.84 8.50 -3.71
C GLY A 131 -5.23 7.25 -4.50
N PRO A 132 -4.53 6.97 -5.61
CA PRO A 132 -4.86 5.85 -6.47
C PRO A 132 -4.67 4.52 -5.73
N GLN A 133 -5.59 3.59 -5.98
CA GLN A 133 -5.35 2.19 -5.66
C GLN A 133 -4.33 1.66 -6.66
N THR A 134 -3.20 1.21 -6.15
CA THR A 134 -2.13 0.60 -6.94
C THR A 134 -1.94 -0.85 -6.50
N GLN A 135 -1.19 -1.59 -7.31
CA GLN A 135 -0.80 -2.96 -6.98
C GLN A 135 0.68 -2.97 -6.64
N ARG A 136 0.99 -3.61 -5.53
CA ARG A 136 2.36 -4.02 -5.19
C ARG A 136 2.48 -5.52 -5.35
N PHE A 137 3.71 -5.99 -5.48
CA PHE A 137 3.97 -7.40 -5.77
C PHE A 137 4.95 -7.94 -4.75
N ALA A 138 4.56 -8.99 -4.04
CA ALA A 138 5.48 -9.76 -3.21
C ALA A 138 5.79 -11.09 -3.90
N TYR A 139 6.93 -11.69 -3.57
CA TYR A 139 7.36 -12.96 -4.13
C TYR A 139 7.57 -13.96 -3.03
N ARG A 140 6.95 -15.13 -3.19
CA ARG A 140 7.08 -16.25 -2.28
C ARG A 140 7.88 -17.35 -2.93
N PHE A 141 8.85 -17.88 -2.22
CA PHE A 141 9.73 -18.93 -2.66
C PHE A 141 9.57 -20.17 -1.77
N ARG A 142 9.40 -21.34 -2.39
CA ARG A 142 9.23 -22.63 -1.71
C ARG A 142 10.09 -23.69 -2.36
N GLY A 143 10.60 -24.64 -1.57
CA GLY A 143 11.42 -25.74 -2.08
C GLY A 143 12.73 -25.26 -2.71
N ILE A 144 13.35 -24.24 -2.12
CA ILE A 144 14.66 -23.72 -2.52
C ILE A 144 15.72 -24.19 -1.52
N ASP A 145 16.96 -24.34 -1.98
CA ASP A 145 18.11 -24.58 -1.11
C ASP A 145 18.79 -23.27 -0.68
N THR A 146 19.79 -23.37 0.21
CA THR A 146 20.54 -22.22 0.72
C THR A 146 21.30 -21.45 -0.35
N GLY A 147 21.74 -22.12 -1.42
CA GLY A 147 22.43 -21.49 -2.56
C GLY A 147 21.47 -20.62 -3.36
N ILE A 148 20.30 -21.16 -3.72
CA ILE A 148 19.24 -20.40 -4.40
C ILE A 148 18.78 -19.23 -3.54
N ARG A 149 18.60 -19.44 -2.23
CA ARG A 149 18.28 -18.35 -1.30
C ARG A 149 19.32 -17.24 -1.35
N ALA A 150 20.61 -17.57 -1.34
CA ALA A 150 21.68 -16.58 -1.43
C ALA A 150 21.62 -15.82 -2.77
N SER A 151 21.34 -16.50 -3.88
CA SER A 151 21.15 -15.85 -5.18
C SER A 151 19.94 -14.90 -5.21
N ILE A 152 18.83 -15.25 -4.55
CA ILE A 152 17.65 -14.38 -4.43
C ILE A 152 18.00 -13.12 -3.60
N VAL A 153 18.75 -13.28 -2.52
CA VAL A 153 19.23 -12.15 -1.71
C VAL A 153 20.12 -11.23 -2.53
N GLU A 154 21.04 -11.78 -3.33
CA GLU A 154 21.91 -10.97 -4.21
C GLU A 154 21.10 -10.27 -5.32
N ALA A 155 20.11 -10.95 -5.92
CA ALA A 155 19.19 -10.32 -6.87
C ALA A 155 18.44 -9.14 -6.23
N GLY A 156 18.14 -9.23 -4.94
CA GLY A 156 17.50 -8.20 -4.12
C GLY A 156 18.41 -7.05 -3.67
N ARG A 157 19.70 -7.07 -3.99
CA ARG A 157 20.64 -6.07 -3.49
C ARG A 157 20.23 -4.65 -3.88
N ASN A 158 20.29 -3.74 -2.91
CA ASN A 158 19.84 -2.35 -2.98
C ASN A 158 18.32 -2.17 -3.19
N MET A 159 17.52 -3.20 -2.95
CA MET A 159 16.06 -3.11 -2.98
C MET A 159 15.50 -3.38 -1.57
N PRO A 160 14.98 -2.36 -0.86
CA PRO A 160 14.47 -2.54 0.49
C PRO A 160 13.37 -3.61 0.60
N ALA A 161 12.52 -3.73 -0.43
CA ALA A 161 11.44 -4.71 -0.45
C ALA A 161 11.90 -6.16 -0.72
N ALA A 162 13.18 -6.38 -1.06
CA ALA A 162 13.70 -7.71 -1.36
C ALA A 162 14.20 -8.48 -0.13
N VAL A 163 14.07 -7.90 1.07
CA VAL A 163 14.38 -8.60 2.32
C VAL A 163 13.48 -9.83 2.42
N LEU A 164 14.10 -10.99 2.63
CA LEU A 164 13.40 -12.27 2.75
C LEU A 164 13.02 -12.53 4.21
N HIS A 165 11.73 -12.70 4.43
CA HIS A 165 11.14 -13.13 5.70
C HIS A 165 10.67 -14.58 5.58
N ILE A 166 10.57 -15.29 6.70
CA ILE A 166 9.91 -16.61 6.71
C ILE A 166 8.42 -16.39 6.46
N CYS A 167 7.81 -17.18 5.58
CA CYS A 167 6.38 -17.08 5.29
C CYS A 167 5.56 -17.20 6.58
N LYS A 168 4.56 -16.32 6.73
CA LYS A 168 3.53 -16.43 7.76
C LYS A 168 2.45 -17.44 7.38
#